data_AF-A0A562QT57-F1
#
_entry.id   AF-A0A562QT57-F1
#
_cell.length_a   1.000
_cell.length_b   1.000
_cell.length_c   1.000
_cell.angle_alpha   90.00
_cell.angle_beta   90.00
_cell.angle_gamma   90.00
#
_symmetry.space_group_name_H-M   'P 1'
#
loop_
_entity.id
_entity.type
_entity.pdbx_description
1 polymer ?
#
loop_
_entity_poly.entity_id
_entity_poly.type
_entity_poly.pdbx_seq_one_letter_code
_entity_poly.pdbx_strand_id
1 'polypeptide(L)'
;MRIRNKALEKAQGKYVAFLDADDMWKPHKLEKQLEFMVQDKIGFSFTAYEILKGTENKVIQVPQKLNYSQFMKNTIIGTLTVMINTDIVGEVRLVNVKKRS
;
A
#
# COMPACT_ATOMS: atom_id res chain seq x y z
N MET A 1 10.06 -7.79 9.62
CA MET A 1 9.21 -8.58 8.70
C MET A 1 8.39 -9.68 9.37
N ARG A 2 8.90 -10.39 10.39
CA ARG A 2 8.18 -11.53 11.02
C ARG A 2 6.78 -11.16 11.55
N ILE A 3 6.60 -9.95 12.09
CA ILE A 3 5.32 -9.48 12.62
C ILE A 3 4.32 -9.17 11.49
N ARG A 4 4.77 -8.55 10.39
CA ARG A 4 3.91 -8.18 9.26
C ARG A 4 3.39 -9.40 8.49
N ASN A 5 4.22 -10.43 8.29
CA ASN A 5 3.75 -11.69 7.66
C ASN A 5 2.79 -12.46 8.58
N LYS A 6 3.01 -12.46 9.90
CA LYS A 6 2.09 -13.09 10.85
C LYS A 6 0.75 -12.35 10.96
N ALA A 7 0.76 -11.02 10.77
CA ALA A 7 -0.46 -10.22 10.65
C ALA A 7 -1.22 -10.52 9.35
N LEU A 8 -0.51 -10.69 8.24
CA LEU A 8 -1.10 -11.12 6.96
C LEU A 8 -1.73 -12.52 7.06
N GLU A 9 -1.07 -13.48 7.72
CA GLU A 9 -1.61 -14.82 7.95
C GLU A 9 -2.90 -14.81 8.80
N LYS A 10 -3.05 -13.83 9.68
CA LYS A 10 -4.26 -13.66 10.51
C LYS A 10 -5.32 -12.77 9.88
N ALA A 11 -5.01 -12.05 8.80
CA ALA A 11 -5.94 -11.16 8.14
C ALA A 11 -6.94 -12.00 7.33
N GLN A 12 -8.19 -12.04 7.78
CA GLN A 12 -9.30 -12.69 7.07
C GLN A 12 -10.10 -11.70 6.21
N GLY A 13 -9.69 -10.43 6.18
CA GLY A 13 -10.34 -9.39 5.39
C GLY A 13 -9.98 -9.49 3.92
N LYS A 14 -10.96 -9.27 3.04
CA LYS A 14 -10.76 -9.22 1.59
C LYS A 14 -9.79 -8.13 1.13
N TYR A 15 -9.72 -7.04 1.89
CA TYR A 15 -8.86 -5.91 1.62
C TYR A 15 -7.85 -5.76 2.74
N VAL A 16 -6.57 -5.77 2.36
CA VAL A 16 -5.46 -5.55 3.27
C VAL A 16 -4.87 -4.18 2.97
N ALA A 17 -4.90 -3.29 3.97
CA ALA A 17 -4.17 -2.03 3.96
C ALA A 17 -3.23 -2.00 5.16
N PHE A 18 -2.01 -1.50 4.97
CA PHE A 18 -1.07 -1.32 6.07
C PHE A 18 -1.18 0.10 6.59
N LEU A 19 -1.18 0.26 7.91
CA LEU A 19 -1.15 1.55 8.58
C LEU A 19 -0.07 1.46 9.65
N ASP A 20 0.91 2.36 9.59
CA ASP A 20 1.85 2.55 10.69
C ASP A 20 1.22 3.54 11.71
N ALA A 21 1.58 3.43 12.99
CA ALA A 21 0.86 4.10 14.10
C ALA A 21 1.01 5.63 14.14
N ASP A 22 1.97 6.16 13.37
CA ASP A 22 2.30 7.57 13.21
C ASP A 22 1.66 8.21 11.94
N ASP A 23 0.94 7.41 11.15
CA ASP A 23 0.26 7.89 9.94
C ASP A 23 -1.20 8.25 10.20
N MET A 24 -1.64 9.38 9.63
CA MET A 24 -3.05 9.76 9.58
C MET A 24 -3.60 9.62 8.15
N TRP A 25 -4.66 8.83 8.00
CA TRP A 25 -5.45 8.83 6.78
C TRP A 25 -6.50 9.95 6.80
N LYS A 26 -6.71 10.58 5.63
CA LYS A 26 -7.89 11.42 5.43
C LYS A 26 -9.15 10.53 5.56
N PRO A 27 -10.24 11.02 6.18
CA PRO A 27 -11.41 10.21 6.52
C PRO A 27 -12.01 9.44 5.32
N HIS A 28 -11.97 10.03 4.13
CA HIS A 28 -12.51 9.42 2.90
C HIS A 28 -11.48 8.66 2.05
N LYS A 29 -10.24 8.50 2.53
CA LYS A 29 -9.18 7.85 1.73
C LYS A 29 -9.52 6.38 1.45
N LEU A 30 -9.91 5.65 2.49
CA LEU A 30 -10.23 4.22 2.38
C LEU A 30 -11.44 3.96 1.50
N GLU A 31 -12.51 4.73 1.70
CA GLU A 31 -13.75 4.60 0.94
C GLU A 31 -13.51 4.83 -0.55
N LYS A 32 -12.85 5.92 -0.92
CA LYS A 32 -12.52 6.22 -2.33
C LYS A 32 -11.59 5.18 -2.95
N GLN A 33 -10.59 4.73 -2.20
CA GLN A 33 -9.65 3.72 -2.68
C GLN A 33 -10.35 2.37 -2.88
N LEU A 34 -11.25 2.00 -1.97
CA LEU A 34 -12.04 0.78 -2.06
C LEU A 34 -13.02 0.84 -3.24
N GLU A 35 -13.76 1.93 -3.38
CA GLU A 35 -14.72 2.12 -4.47
C GLU A 35 -14.03 2.02 -5.84
N PHE A 36 -12.88 2.69 -6.00
CA PHE A 36 -12.04 2.56 -7.20
C PHE A 36 -11.63 1.10 -7.46
N MET A 37 -11.17 0.39 -6.42
CA MET A 37 -10.76 -1.01 -6.58
C MET A 37 -11.93 -1.95 -6.92
N VAL A 38 -13.11 -1.72 -6.36
CA VAL A 38 -14.32 -2.52 -6.62
C VAL A 38 -14.82 -2.27 -8.04
N GLN A 39 -14.97 -1.00 -8.42
CA GLN A 39 -15.51 -0.60 -9.72
C GLN A 39 -14.65 -1.10 -10.87
N ASP A 40 -13.33 -0.92 -10.76
CA ASP A 40 -12.37 -1.24 -11.82
C ASP A 40 -11.77 -2.66 -11.68
N LYS A 41 -12.26 -3.46 -10.71
CA LYS A 41 -11.78 -4.82 -10.39
C LYS A 41 -10.26 -4.89 -10.22
N ILE A 42 -9.72 -3.96 -9.44
CA ILE A 42 -8.28 -3.81 -9.22
C ILE A 42 -7.85 -4.64 -8.01
N GLY A 43 -6.87 -5.51 -8.21
CA GLY A 43 -6.28 -6.32 -7.14
C GLY A 43 -5.32 -5.56 -6.23
N PHE A 44 -4.68 -4.50 -6.73
CA PHE A 44 -3.65 -3.77 -6.02
C PHE A 44 -3.71 -2.28 -6.37
N SER A 45 -3.85 -1.42 -5.36
CA SER A 45 -3.82 0.03 -5.54
C SER A 45 -2.91 0.70 -4.53
N PHE A 46 -2.45 1.89 -4.86
CA PHE A 46 -1.64 2.75 -4.01
C PHE A 46 -2.00 4.21 -4.28
N THR A 47 -1.84 5.07 -3.28
CA THR A 47 -2.13 6.50 -3.40
C THR A 47 -0.86 7.33 -3.21
N ALA A 48 -0.90 8.57 -3.70
CA ALA A 48 0.04 9.60 -3.27
C ALA A 48 -0.13 9.86 -1.76
N TYR A 49 0.91 10.38 -1.13
CA TYR A 49 0.88 10.78 0.29
C TYR A 49 1.64 12.08 0.49
N GLU A 50 1.34 12.73 1.61
CA GLU A 50 1.98 13.97 2.02
C GLU A 50 2.84 13.69 3.25
N ILE A 51 4.08 14.13 3.22
CA ILE A 51 4.96 14.09 4.39
C ILE A 51 4.85 15.43 5.09
N LEU A 52 4.30 15.41 6.30
CA LEU A 52 4.18 16.59 7.15
C LEU A 52 5.54 16.89 7.79
N LYS A 53 6.25 17.91 7.28
CA LYS A 53 7.50 18.40 7.89
C LYS A 53 7.27 19.80 8.47
N GLY A 54 6.45 19.89 9.52
CA GLY A 54 6.30 21.07 10.38
C GLY A 54 5.91 22.38 9.69
N THR A 55 6.83 22.96 8.92
CA THR A 55 6.70 24.22 8.17
C THR A 55 6.34 24.02 6.69
N GLU A 56 6.71 22.89 6.08
CA GLU A 56 6.39 22.61 4.67
C GLU A 56 5.96 21.16 4.46
N ASN A 57 4.82 20.96 3.81
CA ASN A 57 4.34 19.63 3.44
C ASN A 57 4.97 19.21 2.12
N LYS A 58 5.58 18.02 2.08
CA LYS A 58 6.11 17.45 0.84
C LYS A 58 5.11 16.45 0.26
N VAL A 59 4.53 16.77 -0.89
CA VAL A 59 3.67 15.84 -1.63
C VAL A 59 4.53 14.86 -2.40
N ILE A 60 4.39 13.56 -2.10
CA ILE A 60 5.01 12.48 -2.88
C ILE A 60 4.01 12.02 -3.92
N GLN A 61 4.23 12.44 -5.16
CA GLN A 61 3.45 11.96 -6.28
C GLN A 61 3.87 10.54 -6.67
N VAL A 62 2.88 9.74 -7.04
CA VAL A 62 3.07 8.36 -7.48
C VAL A 62 2.49 8.22 -8.89
N PRO A 63 3.09 7.41 -9.76
CA PRO A 63 2.58 7.17 -11.11
C PRO A 63 1.22 6.44 -11.07
N GLN A 64 0.37 6.67 -12.06
CA GLN A 64 -0.97 6.07 -12.11
C GLN A 64 -0.96 4.54 -12.26
N LYS A 65 0.08 3.97 -12.90
CA LYS A 65 0.24 2.52 -13.09
C LYS A 65 1.69 2.14 -12.88
N LEU A 66 1.91 1.00 -12.24
CA LEU A 66 3.22 0.38 -12.07
C LEU A 66 3.10 -1.11 -12.36
N ASN A 67 4.13 -1.67 -12.99
CA ASN A 67 4.28 -3.12 -13.03
C ASN A 67 5.03 -3.62 -11.77
N TYR A 68 4.94 -4.92 -11.51
CA TYR A 68 5.56 -5.55 -10.33
C TYR A 68 7.06 -5.25 -10.22
N SER A 69 7.81 -5.26 -11.33
CA SER A 69 9.25 -4.98 -11.33
C SER A 69 9.55 -3.54 -10.91
N GLN A 70 8.76 -2.58 -11.38
CA GLN A 70 8.88 -1.17 -10.98
C GLN A 70 8.47 -0.96 -9.52
N PHE A 71 7.42 -1.65 -9.06
CA PHE A 71 7.03 -1.63 -7.65
C PHE A 71 8.16 -2.12 -6.74
N MET A 72 8.79 -3.25 -7.08
CA MET A 72 9.90 -3.80 -6.28
C MET A 72 11.16 -2.94 -6.30
N LYS A 73 11.34 -2.10 -7.33
CA LYS A 73 12.47 -1.16 -7.44
C LYS A 73 12.18 0.19 -6.77
N ASN A 74 10.93 0.63 -6.75
CA ASN A 74 10.52 1.91 -6.19
C ASN A 74 10.12 1.75 -4.71
N THR A 75 11.09 1.95 -3.82
CA THR A 75 10.87 2.16 -2.37
C THR A 75 10.01 3.38 -2.02
N ILE A 76 9.50 4.11 -3.01
CA ILE A 76 8.69 5.33 -2.85
C ILE A 76 7.26 5.00 -2.42
N ILE A 77 6.75 3.80 -2.75
CA ILE A 77 5.44 3.37 -2.28
C ILE A 77 5.57 2.96 -0.82
N GLY A 78 5.30 3.91 0.06
CA GLY A 78 5.16 3.66 1.48
C GLY A 78 4.06 2.62 1.71
N THR A 79 4.30 1.66 2.60
CA THR A 79 3.33 0.62 2.95
C THR A 79 1.98 1.20 3.35
N LEU A 80 1.99 2.42 3.91
CA LEU A 80 0.82 3.19 4.35
C LEU A 80 -0.20 3.55 3.26
N THR A 81 0.20 3.55 1.98
CA THR A 81 -0.69 3.92 0.87
C THR A 81 -1.27 2.75 0.11
N VAL A 82 -0.77 1.54 0.36
CA VAL A 82 -1.12 0.34 -0.37
C VAL A 82 -2.41 -0.28 0.17
N MET A 83 -3.29 -0.66 -0.75
CA MET A 83 -4.44 -1.52 -0.49
C MET A 83 -4.45 -2.69 -1.48
N ILE A 84 -4.63 -3.90 -0.96
CA ILE A 84 -4.56 -5.13 -1.74
C ILE A 84 -5.86 -5.91 -1.55
N ASN A 85 -6.45 -6.35 -2.65
CA ASN A 85 -7.57 -7.28 -2.65
C ASN A 85 -7.03 -8.70 -2.81
N THR A 86 -7.16 -9.50 -1.75
CA THR A 86 -6.64 -10.88 -1.70
C THR A 86 -7.40 -11.83 -2.60
N ASP A 87 -8.66 -11.54 -2.97
CA ASP A 87 -9.44 -12.39 -3.89
C ASP A 87 -8.86 -12.35 -5.31
N ILE A 88 -8.26 -11.22 -5.69
CA ILE A 88 -7.69 -11.00 -7.04
C ILE A 88 -6.21 -11.36 -7.07
N VAL A 89 -5.45 -10.94 -6.05
CA VAL A 89 -3.99 -11.10 -6.02
C VAL A 89 -3.57 -12.46 -5.45
N GLY A 90 -4.43 -13.12 -4.68
CA GLY A 90 -4.10 -14.35 -3.97
C GLY A 90 -3.25 -14.10 -2.73
N GLU A 91 -2.38 -15.05 -2.40
CA GLU A 91 -1.57 -15.00 -1.18
C GLU A 91 -0.50 -13.90 -1.27
N VAL A 92 -0.62 -12.89 -0.39
CA VAL A 92 0.33 -11.79 -0.31
C VAL A 92 1.38 -12.10 0.76
N ARG A 93 2.66 -12.13 0.38
CA ARG A 93 3.78 -12.27 1.32
C ARG A 93 4.76 -11.13 1.17
N LEU A 94 5.17 -10.53 2.28
CA LEU A 94 6.28 -9.59 2.28
C LEU A 94 7.58 -10.39 2.19
N VAL A 95 8.19 -10.35 1.01
CA VAL A 95 9.50 -10.94 0.74
C VAL A 95 10.60 -9.92 1.01
N ASN A 96 11.63 -10.36 1.74
CA ASN A 96 12.81 -9.55 1.95
C ASN A 96 13.67 -9.56 0.68
N VAL A 97 13.50 -8.57 -0.20
CA VAL A 97 14.43 -8.43 -1.31
C VAL A 97 15.70 -7.80 -0.75
N LYS A 98 16.67 -8.64 -0.39
CA LYS A 98 18.05 -8.16 -0.21
C LYS A 98 18.43 -7.51 -1.54
N LYS A 99 18.61 -6.18 -1.55
CA LYS A 99 19.37 -5.52 -2.61
C LYS A 99 20.69 -6.29 -2.70
N ARG A 100 20.89 -7.04 -3.79
CA ARG A 100 22.24 -7.48 -4.15
C ARG A 100 22.97 -6.18 -4.50
N SER A 101 23.83 -5.78 -3.57
CA SER A 101 24.91 -4.81 -3.74
C SER A 101 25.71 -5.14 -4.99
#